data_AF-A0A350QII7-F1
#
_entry.id   AF-A0A350QII7-F1
#
_cell.length_a   1.000
_cell.length_b   1.000
_cell.length_c   1.000
_cell.angle_alpha   90.00
_cell.angle_beta   90.00
_cell.angle_gamma   90.00
#
_symmetry.space_group_name_H-M   'P 1'
#
loop_
_entity.id
_entity.type
_entity.pdbx_description
1 polymer ?
#
loop_
_entity_poly.entity_id
_entity_poly.type
_entity_poly.pdbx_seq_one_letter_code
_entity_poly.pdbx_strand_id
1 'polypeptide(L)' 'MKTIGLLGGMSWESTIPYYGIINETVKQQLGGLHSAKVILYSVNFAEVEQMQCAGDWQAAGQLLAESREQYRQI' A
#
# COMPACT_ATOMS: atom_id res chain seq x y z
N MET A 1 -3.24 3.26 -18.30
CA MET A 1 -3.38 3.55 -16.85
C MET A 1 -2.03 3.88 -16.24
N LYS A 2 -1.98 4.78 -15.26
CA LYS A 2 -0.78 4.98 -14.41
C LYS A 2 -0.67 3.82 -13.41
N THR A 3 0.54 3.53 -12.95
CA THR A 3 0.77 2.58 -11.84
C THR A 3 0.45 3.27 -10.52
N ILE A 4 -0.35 2.63 -9.66
CA ILE A 4 -0.62 3.11 -8.31
C ILE A 4 0.32 2.41 -7.32
N GLY A 5 0.94 3.19 -6.43
CA GLY A 5 1.66 2.67 -5.27
C GLY A 5 0.74 2.64 -4.05
N LEU A 6 0.65 1.50 -3.39
CA LEU A 6 -0.11 1.31 -2.16
C LEU A 6 0.86 1.04 -1.01
N LEU A 7 0.72 1.83 0.06
CA LEU A 7 1.29 1.53 1.38
C LEU A 7 0.22 0.85 2.21
N GLY A 8 0.36 -0.45 2.39
CA GLY A 8 -0.59 -1.29 3.11
C GLY A 8 0.07 -2.01 4.30
N GLY A 9 -0.64 -2.97 4.87
CA GLY A 9 -0.18 -3.68 6.06
C GLY A 9 -0.46 -2.94 7.37
N MET A 10 -1.39 -1.98 7.39
CA MET A 10 -1.77 -1.21 8.59
C MET A 10 -3.29 -1.22 8.89
N SER A 11 -3.94 -2.38 9.04
CA SER A 11 -3.40 -3.74 8.99
C SER A 11 -3.45 -4.38 7.59
N TRP A 12 -2.98 -5.62 7.44
CA TRP A 12 -2.99 -6.29 6.13
C TRP A 12 -4.41 -6.69 5.70
N GLU A 13 -5.28 -7.03 6.66
CA GLU A 13 -6.69 -7.37 6.42
C GLU A 13 -7.42 -6.22 5.70
N SER A 14 -7.14 -4.98 6.09
CA SER A 14 -7.73 -3.78 5.47
C SER A 14 -7.12 -3.43 4.12
N THR A 15 -5.96 -4.01 3.77
CA THR A 15 -5.28 -3.76 2.48
C THR A 15 -5.90 -4.59 1.34
N ILE A 16 -6.39 -5.79 1.65
CA ILE A 16 -7.07 -6.68 0.68
C ILE A 16 -8.21 -5.96 -0.07
N PRO A 17 -9.18 -5.31 0.60
CA PRO A 17 -10.28 -4.67 -0.11
C PRO A 17 -9.81 -3.54 -1.04
N TYR A 18 -8.73 -2.81 -0.72
CA TYR A 18 -8.17 -1.81 -1.64
C TYR A 18 -7.69 -2.46 -2.94
N TYR A 19 -6.92 -3.54 -2.87
CA TYR A 19 -6.46 -4.26 -4.06
C TYR A 19 -7.64 -4.79 -4.88
N GLY A 20 -8.65 -5.36 -4.22
CA GLY A 20 -9.87 -5.86 -4.85
C GLY A 20 -10.63 -4.77 -5.60
N ILE A 21 -11.03 -3.71 -4.89
CA ILE A 21 -11.80 -2.59 -5.44
C ILE A 21 -11.08 -1.93 -6.62
N ILE A 22 -9.77 -1.73 -6.52
CA ILE A 22 -8.97 -1.13 -7.59
C ILE A 22 -9.02 -2.00 -8.86
N ASN A 23 -8.82 -3.31 -8.74
CA ASN A 23 -8.85 -4.21 -9.89
C ASN A 23 -10.26 -4.36 -10.48
N GLU A 24 -11.28 -4.45 -9.63
CA GLU A 24 -12.68 -4.50 -10.06
C GLU A 24 -13.07 -3.24 -10.83
N THR A 25 -12.66 -2.07 -10.34
CA THR A 25 -12.91 -0.78 -11.01
C THR A 25 -12.25 -0.72 -12.38
N VAL A 26 -10.99 -1.15 -12.49
CA VAL A 26 -10.27 -1.19 -13.78
C VAL A 26 -10.94 -2.16 -14.75
N LYS A 27 -11.34 -3.34 -14.28
CA LYS A 27 -12.06 -4.32 -15.09
C LYS A 27 -13.42 -3.79 -15.56
N GLN A 28 -14.17 -3.10 -14.70
CA GLN A 28 -15.45 -2.49 -15.06
C GLN A 28 -15.29 -1.41 -16.14
N GLN A 29 -14.23 -0.61 -16.09
CA GLN A 29 -14.02 0.47 -17.06
C GLN A 29 -13.43 0.01 -18.40
N LEU A 30 -12.53 -0.98 -18.39
CA LEU A 30 -11.79 -1.40 -19.58
C LEU A 30 -12.25 -2.75 -20.16
N GLY A 31 -13.00 -3.54 -19.40
CA GLY A 31 -13.54 -4.83 -19.82
C GLY A 31 -12.51 -5.95 -19.93
N GLY A 32 -12.97 -7.11 -20.42
CA GLY A 32 -12.13 -8.27 -20.69
C GLY A 32 -11.33 -8.75 -19.48
N LEU A 33 -10.03 -8.92 -19.68
CA LEU A 33 -9.07 -9.37 -18.67
C LEU A 33 -8.18 -8.23 -18.15
N HIS A 34 -8.60 -6.97 -18.29
CA HIS A 34 -7.85 -5.84 -17.76
C HIS A 34 -7.83 -5.86 -16.23
N SER A 35 -6.63 -5.67 -15.68
CA SER A 35 -6.34 -5.49 -14.25
C SER A 35 -5.53 -4.22 -14.03
N ALA A 36 -5.48 -3.75 -12.79
CA ALA A 36 -4.75 -2.54 -12.43
C ALA A 36 -3.24 -2.80 -12.36
N LYS A 37 -2.44 -1.80 -12.75
CA LYS A 37 -0.99 -1.78 -12.45
C LYS A 37 -0.81 -1.29 -11.01
N VAL A 38 -0.49 -2.20 -10.09
CA VAL A 38 -0.36 -1.93 -8.66
C VAL A 38 1.02 -2.36 -8.17
N ILE A 39 1.67 -1.50 -7.39
CA ILE A 39 2.80 -1.87 -6.53
C ILE A 39 2.31 -1.72 -5.10
N LEU A 40 2.37 -2.79 -4.31
CA LEU A 40 1.98 -2.80 -2.90
C LEU A 40 3.23 -2.99 -2.05
N TYR A 41 3.48 -2.06 -1.13
CA TYR A 41 4.40 -2.27 -0.02
C TYR A 41 3.59 -2.53 1.23
N SER A 42 3.76 -3.72 1.81
CA SER A 42 3.09 -4.08 3.06
C SER A 42 4.10 -3.99 4.19
N VAL A 43 3.89 -3.05 5.12
CA VAL A 43 4.74 -2.95 6.31
C VAL A 43 4.41 -4.06 7.31
N ASN A 44 5.32 -4.27 8.25
CA ASN A 44 5.02 -4.97 9.49
C ASN A 44 4.22 -4.03 10.40
N PHE A 45 2.93 -4.31 10.61
CA PHE A 45 2.07 -3.39 11.37
C PHE A 45 2.53 -3.19 12.82
N ALA A 46 3.12 -4.22 13.43
CA ALA A 46 3.55 -4.16 14.82
C ALA A 46 4.60 -3.07 15.07
N GLU A 47 5.50 -2.85 14.12
CA GLU A 47 6.52 -1.79 14.20
C GLU A 47 5.88 -0.40 14.15
N VAL A 48 4.90 -0.22 13.26
CA VAL A 48 4.18 1.05 13.12
C VAL A 48 3.31 1.32 14.35
N GLU A 49 2.60 0.32 14.85
CA GLU A 49 1.75 0.44 16.02
C GLU A 49 2.55 0.82 17.27
N GLN A 50 3.75 0.23 17.47
CA GLN A 50 4.65 0.61 18.56
C GLN A 50 5.03 2.09 18.50
N MET A 51 5.39 2.62 17.33
CA MET A 51 5.72 4.04 17.15
C MET A 51 4.51 4.94 17.43
N GLN A 52 3.31 4.55 16.97
CA GLN A 52 2.08 5.29 17.21
C GLN A 52 1.72 5.34 18.70
N CYS A 53 1.82 4.20 19.39
CA CYS A 53 1.56 4.09 20.83
C CYS A 53 2.56 4.91 21.66
N ALA A 54 3.82 5.01 21.21
CA ALA A 54 4.82 5.89 21.81
C ALA A 54 4.63 7.38 21.48
N GLY A 55 3.70 7.71 20.57
CA GLY A 55 3.50 9.08 20.07
C GLY A 55 4.60 9.56 19.11
N ASP A 56 5.45 8.65 18.63
CA ASP A 56 6.57 8.96 17.74
C ASP A 56 6.12 8.93 16.26
N TRP A 57 5.30 9.93 15.91
CA TRP A 57 4.81 10.10 14.55
C TRP A 57 5.91 10.40 13.53
N GLN A 58 7.04 10.95 13.99
CA GLN A 58 8.18 11.25 13.13
C GLN A 58 8.85 9.96 12.66
N ALA A 59 9.12 9.02 13.57
CA ALA A 59 9.66 7.71 13.23
C ALA A 59 8.69 6.92 12.33
N ALA A 60 7.39 6.92 12.66
CA ALA A 60 6.38 6.26 11.83
C ALA A 60 6.35 6.83 10.41
N GLY A 61 6.41 8.15 10.27
CA GLY A 61 6.48 8.83 8.98
C GLY A 61 7.75 8.50 8.19
N GLN A 62 8.90 8.39 8.86
CA GLN A 62 10.17 8.01 8.23
C GLN A 62 10.14 6.57 7.70
N LEU A 63 9.66 5.61 8.50
CA LEU A 63 9.49 4.22 8.08
C LEU A 63 8.60 4.12 6.82
N LEU A 64 7.50 4.86 6.80
CA LEU A 64 6.62 4.91 5.62
C LEU A 64 7.28 5.62 4.43
N ALA A 65 8.11 6.63 4.64
CA ALA A 65 8.82 7.30 3.55
C ALA A 65 9.90 6.43 2.92
N GLU A 66 10.58 5.58 3.69
CA GLU A 66 11.61 4.66 3.21
C GLU A 66 11.06 3.60 2.26
N SER A 67 9.80 3.20 2.42
CA SER A 67 9.11 2.32 1.46
C SER A 67 9.19 2.85 0.03
N ARG A 68 9.22 4.18 -0.14
CA ARG A 68 9.31 4.83 -1.45
C ARG A 68 10.60 4.49 -2.19
N GLU A 69 11.71 4.43 -1.46
CA GLU A 69 13.02 4.17 -2.06
C GLU A 69 13.18 2.72 -2.49
N GLN A 70 12.52 1.79 -1.78
CA GLN A 70 12.49 0.38 -2.18
C GLN A 70 11.77 0.18 -3.52
N TYR A 71 10.84 1.06 -3.90
CA TYR A 71 10.19 1.03 -5.22
C TYR A 71 11.09 1.46 -6.38
N ARG A 72 12.10 2.30 -6.14
CA ARG A 72 12.97 2.78 -7.22
C ARG A 72 13.94 1.71 -7.74
N GLN A 73 14.05 0.58 -7.05
CA GLN A 73 14.97 -0.51 -7.37
C GLN A 73 14.33 -1.65 -8.18
N ILE A 74 13.02 -1.55 -8.49
CA ILE A 74 12.23 -2.56 -9.23
C ILE A 74 11.78 -1.95 -10.56
#